data_AF-A0A2T0MQQ5-F1
#
_entry.id   AF-A0A2T0MQQ5-F1
#
_cell.length_a   1.000
_cell.length_b   1.000
_cell.length_c   1.000
_cell.angle_alpha   90.00
_cell.angle_beta   90.00
_cell.angle_gamma   90.00
#
_symmetry.space_group_name_H-M   'P 1'
#
loop_
_entity.id
_entity.type
_entity.pdbx_description
1 polymer ?
#
loop_
_entity_poly.entity_id
_entity_poly.type
_entity_poly.pdbx_seq_one_letter_code
_entity_poly.pdbx_strand_id
1 'polypeptide(L)' 'MRVLLAEADRLSALAELVGTATFPARERVVLLAGRLLREGLLQQSALSPSDAYCAPSAPPAWPG' A
#
# COMPACT_ATOMS: atom_id res chain seq x y z
N MET A 1 -7.91 -6.64 -0.52
CA MET A 1 -6.74 -6.16 -1.29
C MET A 1 -7.15 -5.51 -2.61
N ARG A 2 -7.56 -6.26 -3.65
CA ARG A 2 -7.84 -5.70 -5.00
C ARG A 2 -8.88 -4.57 -5.01
N VAL A 3 -10.00 -4.74 -4.29
CA VAL A 3 -11.05 -3.71 -4.21
C VAL A 3 -10.54 -2.44 -3.55
N LEU A 4 -9.70 -2.56 -2.52
CA LEU A 4 -9.12 -1.41 -1.84
C LEU A 4 -8.08 -0.70 -2.71
N LEU A 5 -7.27 -1.44 -3.48
CA LEU A 5 -6.33 -0.84 -4.43
C LEU A 5 -7.06 -0.10 -5.56
N ALA A 6 -8.11 -0.69 -6.12
CA ALA A 6 -8.91 -0.04 -7.16
C ALA A 6 -9.56 1.27 -6.66
N GLU A 7 -10.07 1.26 -5.44
CA GLU A 7 -10.60 2.48 -4.83
C GLU A 7 -9.51 3.51 -4.52
N ALA A 8 -8.36 3.07 -4.02
CA ALA A 8 -7.21 3.96 -3.80
C ALA A 8 -6.74 4.60 -5.11
N ASP A 9 -6.72 3.87 -6.23
CA ASP A 9 -6.33 4.39 -7.54
C ASP A 9 -7.33 5.43 -8.06
N ARG A 10 -8.63 5.17 -7.90
CA ARG A 10 -9.69 6.14 -8.22
C ARG A 10 -9.53 7.43 -7.41
N LEU A 11 -9.33 7.31 -6.09
CA LEU A 11 -9.17 8.46 -5.20
C LEU A 11 -7.88 9.22 -5.50
N SER A 12 -6.78 8.51 -5.83
CA SER A 12 -5.52 9.14 -6.22
C SER A 12 -5.68 9.99 -7.48
N ALA A 13 -6.38 9.49 -8.50
CA ALA A 13 -6.64 10.26 -9.72
C ALA A 13 -7.41 11.56 -9.46
N LEU A 14 -8.35 11.56 -8.50
CA LEU A 14 -9.06 12.75 -8.08
C LEU A 14 -8.17 13.68 -7.24
N ALA A 15 -7.35 13.12 -6.36
CA ALA A 15 -6.46 13.89 -5.50
C ALA A 15 -5.38 14.66 -6.28
N GLU A 16 -4.93 14.18 -7.45
CA GLU A 16 -4.05 14.94 -8.35
C GLU A 16 -4.69 16.23 -8.86
N LEU A 17 -6.03 16.30 -8.89
CA LEU A 17 -6.77 17.48 -9.38
C LEU A 17 -7.11 18.46 -8.27
N VAL A 18 -7.51 17.97 -7.09
CA VAL A 18 -8.07 18.80 -6.02
C VAL A 18 -7.23 18.83 -4.74
N GLY A 19 -6.19 18.01 -4.65
CA GLY A 19 -5.39 17.82 -3.45
C GLY A 19 -6.02 16.86 -2.44
N THR A 20 -5.20 16.02 -1.82
CA THR A 20 -5.60 14.97 -0.86
C THR A 20 -6.27 15.51 0.41
N ALA A 21 -5.95 16.74 0.83
CA ALA A 21 -6.49 17.35 2.05
C ALA A 21 -7.98 17.70 1.96
N THR A 22 -8.54 17.74 0.74
CA THR A 22 -9.97 18.03 0.50
C THR A 22 -10.88 16.84 0.80
N PHE A 23 -10.30 15.64 0.93
CA PHE A 23 -11.04 14.41 1.15
C PHE A 23 -11.38 14.21 2.64
N PRO A 24 -12.52 13.58 2.97
CA PRO A 24 -12.83 13.18 4.32
C PRO A 24 -11.80 12.16 4.86
N ALA A 25 -11.76 12.02 6.18
CA ALA A 25 -10.75 11.20 6.86
C ALA A 25 -10.72 9.75 6.37
N ARG A 26 -11.89 9.18 6.02
CA ARG A 26 -12.00 7.80 5.56
C ARG A 26 -11.29 7.58 4.21
N GLU A 27 -11.49 8.47 3.26
CA GLU A 27 -10.89 8.39 1.92
C GLU A 27 -9.37 8.62 2.00
N ARG A 28 -8.92 9.49 2.91
CA ARG A 28 -7.48 9.64 3.22
C ARG A 28 -6.86 8.37 3.78
N VAL A 29 -7.59 7.62 4.62
CA VAL A 29 -7.13 6.31 5.12
C VAL A 29 -7.06 5.29 3.98
N VAL A 30 -7.98 5.32 3.01
CA VAL A 30 -7.93 4.44 1.83
C VAL A 30 -6.70 4.74 0.97
N LEU A 31 -6.38 6.02 0.74
CA LEU A 31 -5.17 6.43 0.04
C LEU A 31 -3.90 5.95 0.76
N LEU A 32 -3.83 6.11 2.08
CA LEU A 32 -2.72 5.63 2.89
C LEU A 32 -2.59 4.09 2.82
N ALA A 33 -3.71 3.38 2.96
CA ALA A 33 -3.73 1.92 2.87
C ALA A 33 -3.24 1.45 1.49
N GLY A 34 -3.70 2.07 0.41
CA GLY A 34 -3.22 1.76 -0.95
C GLY A 34 -1.72 1.96 -1.11
N ARG A 35 -1.17 3.04 -0.56
CA ARG A 35 0.28 3.31 -0.55
C ARG A 35 1.07 2.24 0.22
N LEU A 36 0.64 1.93 1.45
CA LEU A 36 1.31 0.93 2.28
C LEU A 36 1.29 -0.46 1.64
N LEU A 37 0.22 -0.82 0.95
CA LEU A 37 0.14 -2.11 0.26
C LEU A 37 1.04 -2.17 -0.97
N ARG A 38 1.15 -1.07 -1.72
CA ARG A 38 2.08 -0.97 -2.85
C ARG A 38 3.53 -1.03 -2.41
N GLU A 39 3.90 -0.22 -1.43
CA GLU A 39 5.29 -0.08 -0.99
C GLU A 39 5.73 -1.22 -0.07
N GLY A 40 4.86 -1.71 0.81
CA GLY A 40 5.20 -2.70 1.84
C GLY A 40 4.90 -4.15 1.47
N LEU A 41 4.11 -4.42 0.42
CA LEU A 41 3.76 -5.79 0.04
C LEU A 41 3.97 -6.09 -1.45
N LEU A 42 3.61 -5.16 -2.35
CA LEU A 42 3.70 -5.40 -3.79
C LEU A 42 5.08 -5.03 -4.38
N GLN A 43 5.79 -4.08 -3.77
CA GLN A 43 7.18 -3.76 -4.10
C GLN A 43 8.13 -4.66 -3.28
N GLN A 44 8.18 -5.94 -3.62
CA GLN A 44 9.21 -6.82 -3.09
C GLN A 44 10.52 -6.60 -3.85
N SER A 45 11.57 -6.24 -3.11
CA SER A 45 12.90 -6.08 -3.71
C SER A 45 13.54 -7.45 -3.87
N ALA A 46 13.66 -7.93 -5.11
CA ALA A 46 14.36 -9.17 -5.45
C ALA A 46 15.86 -9.16 -5.10
N LEU A 47 16.41 -7.98 -4.78
CA LEU A 47 17.81 -7.76 -4.42
C LEU A 47 18.04 -7.72 -2.89
N SER A 48 16.96 -7.70 -2.10
CA SER A 48 17.04 -7.73 -0.63
C SER A 48 17.11 -9.18 -0.14
N PRO A 49 18.11 -9.57 0.68
CA PRO A 49 18.20 -10.94 1.20
C PRO A 49 17.01 -11.34 2.10
N SER A 50 16.25 -10.38 2.64
CA SER A 50 15.05 -10.66 3.46
C SER A 50 13.75 -10.72 2.64
N ASP A 51 13.68 -10.02 1.51
CA ASP A 51 12.46 -9.88 0.69
C ASP A 51 12.58 -10.48 -0.71
N ALA A 52 13.71 -11.13 -1.02
CA ALA A 52 13.92 -11.81 -2.31
C ALA A 52 12.97 -12.99 -2.52
N TYR A 53 12.41 -13.55 -1.44
CA TYR A 53 11.49 -14.69 -1.50
C TYR A 53 10.56 -14.75 -0.28
N CYS A 54 9.25 -14.50 -0.47
CA CYS A 54 8.25 -14.82 0.53
C CYS A 54 7.81 -16.29 0.40
N ALA A 55 8.43 -17.16 1.21
CA ALA A 55 7.90 -18.51 1.42
C ALA A 55 6.51 -18.42 2.10
N PRO A 56 5.52 -19.25 1.72
CA PRO A 56 4.16 -19.18 2.27
C PRO A 56 4.06 -19.42 3.80
N SER A 57 5.15 -19.82 4.45
CA SER A 57 5.25 -20.04 5.90
C SER A 57 6.29 -19.15 6.59
N ALA A 58 6.75 -18.06 5.98
CA ALA A 58 7.68 -17.15 6.63
C ALA A 58 6.99 -16.46 7.83
N PRO A 59 7.45 -16.64 9.07
CA PRO A 59 6.92 -15.91 10.22
C PRO A 59 7.21 -14.40 10.07
N PRO A 60 6.35 -13.51 10.62
CA PRO A 60 6.56 -12.07 10.50
C PRO A 60 7.91 -11.68 11.10
N ALA A 61 8.78 -11.11 10.27
CA ALA A 61 10.09 -10.62 10.66
C ALA A 61 9.94 -9.30 11.43
N TRP A 62 9.51 -9.40 12.69
CA TRP A 62 9.66 -8.35 13.68
C TRP A 62 10.60 -8.86 14.78
N PRO A 63 11.85 -8.35 14.89
CA PRO A 63 12.59 -8.49 16.13
C PRO A 63 12.06 -7.42 17.10
N GLY A 64 11.83 -7.81 18.35
CA GLY A 64 11.46 -6.88 19.42
C GLY A 64 12.37 -5.65 19.50
#